data_AF-A0A4P7RWW9-F1
#
_entry.id   AF-A0A4P7RWW9-F1
#
_cell.length_a   1.000
_cell.length_b   1.000
_cell.length_c   1.000
_cell.angle_alpha   90.00
_cell.angle_beta   90.00
_cell.angle_gamma   90.00
#
_symmetry.space_group_name_H-M   'P 1'
#
loop_
_entity.id
_entity.type
_entity.pdbx_description
1 polymer ?
#
loop_
_entity_poly.entity_id
_entity_poly.type
_entity_poly.pdbx_seq_one_letter_code
_entity_poly.pdbx_strand_id
1 'polypeptide(L)' 'MRELDEQERHLLRTLDGPLATGDLIAMVRDLGEILRNRGHVIQANVVELAADRLETLDARAHA' A
#
# COMPACT_ATOMS: atom_id res chain seq x y z
N MET A 1 6.95 -27.59 2.33
CA MET A 1 6.04 -26.42 2.29
C MET A 1 4.65 -26.96 2.64
N ARG A 2 3.95 -26.39 3.63
CA ARG A 2 2.63 -26.90 4.08
C ARG A 2 1.56 -26.53 3.05
N GLU A 3 0.60 -27.43 2.80
CA GLU A 3 -0.57 -27.12 1.97
C GLU A 3 -1.53 -26.18 2.71
N LEU A 4 -2.00 -25.15 2.01
CA LEU A 4 -2.99 -24.21 2.54
C LEU A 4 -4.38 -24.88 2.54
N ASP A 5 -5.12 -24.72 3.62
CA ASP A 5 -6.53 -25.13 3.65
C ASP A 5 -7.41 -24.20 2.78
N GLU A 6 -8.69 -24.51 2.67
CA GLU A 6 -9.61 -23.78 1.79
C GLU A 6 -9.92 -22.36 2.30
N GLN A 7 -9.87 -22.15 3.61
CA GLN A 7 -10.03 -20.82 4.22
C GLN A 7 -8.79 -19.97 3.97
N GLU A 8 -7.60 -20.53 4.19
CA GLU A 8 -6.33 -19.88 3.90
C GLU A 8 -6.20 -19.51 2.43
N ARG A 9 -6.63 -20.39 1.50
CA ARG A 9 -6.67 -20.10 0.06
C ARG A 9 -7.71 -19.05 -0.34
N HIS A 10 -8.80 -18.93 0.39
CA HIS A 10 -9.80 -17.89 0.15
C HIS A 10 -9.26 -16.52 0.60
N LEU A 11 -8.68 -16.46 1.79
CA LEU A 11 -7.96 -15.29 2.31
C LEU A 11 -6.85 -14.84 1.37
N LEU A 12 -6.02 -15.76 0.88
CA LEU A 12 -4.96 -15.44 -0.07
C LEU A 12 -5.52 -14.80 -1.34
N ARG A 13 -6.61 -15.34 -1.90
CA ARG A 13 -7.27 -14.78 -3.09
C ARG A 13 -7.88 -13.40 -2.84
N THR A 14 -8.36 -13.14 -1.63
CA THR A 14 -8.81 -11.80 -1.23
C THR A 14 -7.65 -10.83 -1.14
N LEU A 15 -6.49 -11.28 -0.63
CA LEU A 15 -5.26 -10.48 -0.56
C LEU A 15 -4.62 -10.26 -1.95
N ASP A 16 -4.75 -11.22 -2.85
CA ASP A 16 -4.31 -11.13 -4.25
C ASP A 16 -5.30 -10.35 -5.14
N GLY A 17 -6.43 -9.92 -4.58
CA GLY A 17 -7.42 -9.12 -5.27
C GLY A 17 -6.92 -7.70 -5.59
N PRO A 18 -7.65 -6.97 -6.46
CA PRO A 18 -7.32 -5.57 -6.73
C PRO A 18 -7.39 -4.75 -5.44
N LEU A 19 -6.28 -4.09 -5.11
CA LEU A 19 -6.20 -3.18 -3.97
C LEU A 19 -6.91 -1.87 -4.33
N ALA A 20 -7.78 -1.37 -3.45
CA ALA A 20 -8.36 -0.05 -3.65
C ALA A 20 -7.24 1.00 -3.59
N THR A 21 -7.30 2.04 -4.43
CA THR A 21 -6.27 3.09 -4.46
C THR A 21 -6.08 3.72 -3.07
N GLY A 22 -7.18 3.90 -2.32
CA GLY A 22 -7.14 4.40 -0.95
C GLY A 22 -6.32 3.52 0.01
N ASP A 23 -6.48 2.19 -0.08
CA ASP A 23 -5.71 1.25 0.73
C ASP A 23 -4.23 1.29 0.35
N LEU A 24 -3.92 1.39 -0.95
CA LEU A 24 -2.54 1.56 -1.43
C LEU A 24 -1.92 2.85 -0.89
N ILE A 25 -2.65 3.97 -0.89
CA ILE A 25 -2.18 5.25 -0.35
C ILE A 25 -1.84 5.10 1.14
N ALA A 26 -2.72 4.48 1.92
CA ALA A 26 -2.48 4.24 3.35
C ALA A 26 -1.22 3.38 3.58
N MET A 27 -1.07 2.28 2.84
CA MET A 27 0.11 1.42 2.94
C MET A 27 1.42 2.16 2.58
N VAL A 28 1.37 3.03 1.56
CA VAL A 28 2.52 3.85 1.18
C VAL A 28 2.86 4.84 2.30
N ARG A 29 1.88 5.46 2.96
CA ARG A 29 2.15 6.35 4.11
C ARG A 29 2.74 5.62 5.31
N ASP A 30 2.21 4.44 5.65
CA ASP A 30 2.76 3.59 6.71
C ASP A 30 4.22 3.22 6.43
N LEU A 31 4.56 2.92 5.17
CA LEU A 31 5.94 2.69 4.75
C LEU A 31 6.81 3.94 4.98
N GLY A 32 6.27 5.14 4.72
CA GLY A 32 6.94 6.41 5.00
C GLY A 32 7.33 6.54 6.47
N GLU A 33 6.39 6.25 7.38
CA GLU A 33 6.65 6.26 8.83
C GLU A 33 7.71 5.25 9.24
N ILE A 34 7.63 4.01 8.73
CA ILE A 34 8.63 2.96 9.00
C ILE A 34 10.02 3.40 8.54
N LEU A 35 10.12 4.02 7.37
CA LEU A 35 11.39 4.51 6.82
C LEU A 35 11.96 5.66 7.67
N ARG A 36 11.13 6.61 8.12
CA ARG A 36 11.57 7.68 9.03
C ARG A 36 12.09 7.11 10.34
N ASN A 37 11.36 6.18 10.94
CA ASN A 37 11.73 5.54 12.21
C ASN A 37 13.06 4.76 12.11
N ARG A 38 13.44 4.33 10.90
CA ARG A 38 14.72 3.68 10.61
C ARG A 38 15.83 4.64 10.16
N GLY A 39 15.57 5.94 10.10
CA GLY A 39 16.54 6.96 9.66
C GLY A 39 16.68 7.08 8.14
N HIS A 40 15.81 6.44 7.35
CA HIS A 40 15.80 6.51 5.88
C HIS A 40 15.02 7.75 5.40
N VAL A 41 15.51 8.95 5.73
CA VAL A 41 14.79 10.21 5.52
C VAL A 41 14.47 10.49 4.05
N ILE A 42 15.42 10.24 3.14
CA ILE A 42 15.21 10.49 1.71
C ILE A 42 14.15 9.55 1.15
N GLN A 43 14.22 8.25 1.48
CA GLN A 43 13.25 7.27 1.03
C GLN A 43 11.85 7.58 1.58
N ALA A 44 11.75 7.98 2.85
CA ALA A 44 10.48 8.40 3.43
C ALA A 44 9.87 9.58 2.66
N ASN A 45 10.66 10.60 2.31
CA ASN A 45 10.16 11.75 1.54
C ASN A 45 9.71 11.37 0.13
N VAL A 46 10.43 10.45 -0.54
CA VAL A 46 10.01 9.92 -1.84
C VAL A 46 8.68 9.17 -1.73
N VAL A 47 8.50 8.42 -0.66
CA VAL A 47 7.28 7.65 -0.39
C VAL A 47 6.08 8.57 -0.11
N GLU A 48 6.23 9.65 0.67
CA GLU A 48 5.16 10.65 0.83
C GLU A 48 4.77 11.28 -0.51
N LEU A 49 5.77 11.68 -1.31
CA LEU A 49 5.52 12.28 -2.62
C LEU A 49 4.79 11.31 -3.55
N ALA A 50 5.04 10.01 -3.42
CA ALA A 50 4.30 8.99 -4.15
C ALA A 50 2.84 8.90 -3.67
N ALA A 51 2.59 8.93 -2.37
CA ALA A 51 1.24 8.95 -1.80
C ALA A 51 0.44 10.17 -2.29
N ASP A 52 1.01 11.37 -2.26
CA ASP A 52 0.35 12.60 -2.72
C ASP A 52 -0.01 12.55 -4.22
N ARG A 53 0.87 11.93 -5.02
CA ARG A 53 0.60 11.72 -6.45
C ARG A 53 -0.53 10.72 -6.66
N LEU A 54 -0.58 9.65 -5.87
CA LEU A 54 -1.66 8.67 -5.93
C LEU A 54 -3.00 9.31 -5.56
N GLU A 55 -3.06 10.13 -4.50
CA GLU A 55 -4.27 10.90 -4.14
C GLU A 55 -4.73 11.79 -5.29
N THR A 56 -3.80 12.50 -5.94
CA THR A 56 -4.12 13.38 -7.08
C THR A 56 -4.66 12.60 -8.28
N LEU A 57 -4.10 11.43 -8.56
CA LEU A 57 -4.53 10.57 -9.66
C LEU A 57 -5.90 9.95 -9.37
N ASP A 58 -6.12 9.50 -8.14
CA ASP A 58 -7.38 8.92 -7.69
C ASP A 58 -8.52 9.95 -7.76
N ALA A 59 -8.27 11.16 -7.26
CA ALA A 59 -9.24 12.26 -7.35
C ALA A 59 -9.60 12.61 -8.80
N ARG A 60 -8.65 12.52 -9.74
CA ARG A 60 -8.91 12.75 -11.17
C ARG A 60 -9.67 11.61 -11.83
N ALA A 61 -9.49 10.38 -11.37
CA ALA A 61 -10.19 9.22 -11.91
C ALA A 61 -11.68 9.18 -11.49
N HIS A 62 -12.01 9.82 -10.37
CA HIS A 62 -13.37 9.87 -9.79
C HIS A 62 -14.09 11.22 -10.00
N ALA A 63 -13.53 12.15 -10.77
CA ALA A 63 -14.12 13.46 -11.11
C ALA A 63 -14.94 13.38 -12.41
#